data_AF-A0A1J3J5X1-F1
#
_entry.id   AF-A0A1J3J5X1-F1
#
_cell.length_a   1.000
_cell.length_b   1.000
_cell.length_c   1.000
_cell.angle_alpha   90.00
_cell.angle_beta   90.00
_cell.angle_gamma   90.00
#
_symmetry.space_group_name_H-M   'P 1'
#
loop_
_entity.id
_entity.type
_entity.pdbx_description
1 polymer ?
#
loop_
_entity_poly.entity_id
_entity_poly.type
_entity_poly.pdbx_seq_one_letter_code
_entity_poly.pdbx_strand_id
1 'polypeptide(L)'
;PILPSDPYQRSQARFWVDFIDKKMYVAQKKFWTTKGEEQESGKKELIEMLKILESELGDKPFFGGDDFGYVDIGLIGFYTWFHAYEKIGNFSIEAECP
;
A
#
# COMPACT_ATOMS: atom_id res chain seq x y z
N PRO A 1 13.53 -18.01 0.28
CA PRO A 1 12.09 -18.32 0.44
C PRO A 1 11.30 -17.02 0.53
N ILE A 2 10.11 -16.92 -0.09
CA ILE A 2 9.34 -15.65 -0.13
C ILE A 2 8.75 -15.29 1.24
N LEU A 3 8.40 -16.29 2.03
CA LEU A 3 7.93 -16.10 3.41
C LEU A 3 9.06 -16.42 4.41
N PRO A 4 9.12 -15.69 5.54
CA PRO A 4 10.02 -16.01 6.65
C PRO A 4 9.80 -17.43 7.20
N SER A 5 10.89 -18.05 7.65
CA SER A 5 10.85 -19.35 8.33
C SER A 5 10.30 -19.22 9.76
N ASP A 6 10.61 -18.10 10.43
CA ASP A 6 10.08 -17.80 11.76
C ASP A 6 8.55 -17.67 11.71
N PRO A 7 7.79 -18.38 12.58
CA PRO A 7 6.34 -18.34 12.56
C PRO A 7 5.73 -16.96 12.82
N TYR A 8 6.36 -16.14 13.66
CA TYR A 8 5.87 -14.81 14.00
C TYR A 8 6.10 -13.83 12.84
N GLN A 9 7.30 -13.77 12.30
CA GLN A 9 7.58 -12.95 11.12
C GLN A 9 6.71 -13.37 9.92
N ARG A 10 6.46 -14.67 9.76
CA ARG A 10 5.55 -15.18 8.73
C ARG A 10 4.11 -14.74 8.95
N SER A 11 3.63 -14.65 10.19
CA SER A 11 2.28 -14.16 10.47
C SER A 11 2.17 -12.65 10.24
N GLN A 12 3.21 -11.87 10.58
CA GLN A 12 3.29 -10.44 10.26
C GLN A 12 3.25 -10.20 8.75
N ALA A 13 4.03 -10.94 7.96
CA ALA A 13 4.02 -10.81 6.50
C ALA A 13 2.64 -11.10 5.90
N ARG A 14 1.92 -12.09 6.44
CA ARG A 14 0.55 -12.41 6.00
C ARG A 14 -0.45 -11.33 6.42
N PHE A 15 -0.29 -10.76 7.60
CA PHE A 15 -1.13 -9.67 8.07
C PHE A 15 -1.04 -8.46 7.14
N TRP A 16 0.17 -8.06 6.74
CA TRP A 16 0.34 -6.90 5.87
C TRP A 16 -0.21 -7.10 4.46
N VAL A 17 -0.07 -8.29 3.88
CA VAL A 17 -0.74 -8.60 2.60
C VAL A 17 -2.26 -8.59 2.73
N ASP A 18 -2.81 -9.13 3.83
CA ASP A 18 -4.25 -9.05 4.10
C ASP A 18 -4.72 -7.60 4.29
N PHE A 19 -3.91 -6.75 4.92
CA PHE A 19 -4.17 -5.31 5.05
C PHE A 19 -4.19 -4.63 3.68
N ILE A 20 -3.22 -4.91 2.81
CA ILE A 20 -3.17 -4.39 1.43
C ILE A 20 -4.47 -4.77 0.68
N ASP A 21 -4.85 -6.05 0.71
CA ASP A 21 -6.02 -6.56 -0.01
C ASP A 21 -7.36 -6.00 0.54
N LYS A 22 -7.49 -5.89 1.87
CA LYS A 22 -8.77 -5.53 2.50
C LYS A 22 -8.94 -4.05 2.77
N LYS A 23 -7.85 -3.28 2.84
CA LYS A 23 -7.90 -1.85 3.17
C LYS A 23 -7.45 -1.01 1.99
N MET A 24 -6.19 -1.13 1.59
CA MET A 24 -5.62 -0.30 0.53
C MET A 24 -6.36 -0.48 -0.80
N TYR A 25 -6.59 -1.73 -1.23
CA TYR A 25 -7.30 -2.02 -2.48
C TYR A 25 -8.75 -1.52 -2.45
N VAL A 26 -9.44 -1.61 -1.31
CA VAL A 26 -10.82 -1.13 -1.17
C VAL A 26 -10.88 0.40 -1.29
N ALA A 27 -9.97 1.12 -0.63
CA ALA A 27 -9.85 2.57 -0.72
C ALA A 27 -9.49 3.01 -2.16
N GLN A 28 -8.52 2.33 -2.77
CA GLN A 28 -8.12 2.56 -4.16
C GLN A 28 -9.29 2.33 -5.13
N LYS A 29 -10.05 1.25 -4.96
CA LYS A 29 -11.21 0.95 -5.80
C LYS A 29 -12.24 2.07 -5.68
N LYS A 30 -12.56 2.50 -4.46
CA LYS A 30 -13.48 3.62 -4.21
C LYS A 30 -13.00 4.89 -4.91
N PHE A 31 -11.72 5.24 -4.76
CA PHE A 31 -11.09 6.39 -5.41
C PHE A 31 -11.17 6.32 -6.96
N TRP A 32 -10.90 5.16 -7.55
CA TRP A 32 -10.86 5.01 -9.01
C TRP A 32 -12.26 4.91 -9.66
N THR A 33 -13.23 4.27 -8.99
CA THR A 33 -14.54 3.95 -9.61
C THR A 33 -15.65 4.95 -9.31
N THR A 34 -15.45 5.88 -8.38
CA THR A 34 -16.46 6.86 -7.97
C THR A 34 -16.10 8.28 -8.43
N LYS A 35 -16.97 9.26 -8.18
CA LYS A 35 -16.77 10.68 -8.52
C LYS A 35 -17.27 11.57 -7.38
N GLY A 36 -16.81 12.82 -7.34
CA GLY A 36 -17.27 13.80 -6.36
C GLY A 36 -16.81 13.46 -4.94
N GLU A 37 -17.71 13.59 -3.97
CA GLU A 37 -17.36 13.42 -2.55
C GLU A 37 -16.86 12.01 -2.20
N GLU A 38 -17.44 10.97 -2.80
CA GLU A 38 -17.00 9.58 -2.58
C GLU A 38 -15.58 9.33 -3.09
N GLN A 39 -15.21 9.96 -4.20
CA GLN A 39 -13.87 9.86 -4.77
C GLN A 39 -12.85 10.56 -3.85
N GLU A 40 -13.17 11.76 -3.36
CA GLU A 40 -12.31 12.49 -2.41
C GLU A 40 -12.15 11.74 -1.08
N SER A 41 -13.22 11.08 -0.60
CA SER A 41 -13.15 10.20 0.57
C SER A 41 -12.23 8.99 0.30
N GLY A 42 -12.38 8.34 -0.85
CA GLY A 42 -11.51 7.21 -1.23
C GLY A 42 -10.05 7.62 -1.40
N LYS A 43 -9.79 8.82 -1.93
CA LYS A 43 -8.45 9.40 -2.05
C LYS A 43 -7.80 9.57 -0.68
N LYS A 44 -8.51 10.18 0.28
CA LYS A 44 -8.03 10.38 1.65
C LYS A 44 -7.74 9.05 2.34
N GLU A 45 -8.65 8.09 2.22
CA GLU A 45 -8.47 6.74 2.77
C GLU A 45 -7.24 6.06 2.13
N LEU A 46 -7.05 6.15 0.82
CA LEU A 46 -5.90 5.56 0.14
C LEU A 46 -4.59 6.16 0.64
N ILE A 47 -4.50 7.49 0.75
CA ILE A 47 -3.33 8.18 1.29
C ILE A 47 -3.04 7.72 2.73
N GLU A 48 -4.06 7.61 3.57
CA GLU A 48 -3.90 7.11 4.94
C GLU A 48 -3.37 5.67 4.98
N MET A 49 -3.87 4.78 4.11
CA MET A 49 -3.36 3.41 4.04
C MET A 49 -1.91 3.35 3.57
N LEU A 50 -1.53 4.21 2.62
CA LEU A 50 -0.14 4.32 2.15
C LEU A 50 0.80 4.81 3.26
N LYS A 51 0.39 5.81 4.07
CA LYS A 51 1.15 6.28 5.23
C LYS A 51 1.36 5.19 6.29
N ILE A 52 0.35 4.35 6.51
CA ILE A 52 0.49 3.19 7.42
C ILE A 52 1.51 2.20 6.88
N LEU A 53 1.50 1.92 5.58
CA LEU A 53 2.46 1.02 4.94
C LEU A 53 3.89 1.60 4.94
N GLU A 54 4.03 2.89 4.70
CA GLU A 54 5.31 3.60 4.81
C GLU A 54 5.85 3.52 6.26
N SER A 55 5.01 3.75 7.26
CA SER A 55 5.40 3.59 8.66
C SER A 55 5.81 2.16 9.01
N GLU A 56 5.19 1.15 8.41
CA GLU A 56 5.61 -0.24 8.59
C GLU A 56 6.95 -0.50 7.89
N LEU A 57 7.16 0.03 6.69
CA LEU A 57 8.44 -0.09 5.99
C LEU A 57 9.56 0.55 6.83
N GLY A 58 9.31 1.74 7.37
CA GLY A 58 10.31 2.51 8.12
C GLY A 58 11.58 2.70 7.29
N ASP A 59 12.74 2.52 7.92
CA ASP A 59 14.04 2.67 7.24
C ASP A 59 14.50 1.40 6.48
N LYS A 60 13.63 0.39 6.34
CA LYS A 60 14.00 -0.87 5.66
C LYS A 60 13.97 -0.68 4.14
N PRO A 61 14.91 -1.30 3.38
CA PRO A 61 14.87 -1.24 1.93
C PRO A 61 13.70 -2.03 1.33
N PHE A 62 13.22 -3.07 2.03
CA PHE A 62 12.03 -3.86 1.68
C PHE A 62 11.21 -4.16 2.92
N PHE A 63 9.93 -4.49 2.75
CA PHE A 63 9.10 -5.00 3.85
C PHE A 63 9.64 -6.33 4.40
N GLY A 64 10.32 -7.12 3.56
CA GLY A 64 11.07 -8.30 3.96
C GLY A 64 12.36 -8.04 4.73
N GLY A 65 12.75 -6.78 4.98
CA GLY A 65 14.04 -6.41 5.55
C GLY A 65 15.04 -6.10 4.45
N ASP A 66 16.17 -6.81 4.44
CA ASP A 66 17.24 -6.64 3.43
C ASP A 66 16.91 -7.33 2.10
N ASP A 67 15.98 -8.30 2.11
CA ASP A 67 15.57 -9.08 0.96
C ASP A 67 14.13 -8.74 0.54
N PHE A 68 13.89 -8.73 -0.77
CA PHE A 68 12.56 -8.61 -1.35
C PHE A 68 11.67 -9.80 -0.94
N GLY A 69 10.52 -9.52 -0.31
CA GLY A 69 9.71 -10.51 0.38
C GLY A 69 8.22 -10.53 -0.02
N TYR A 70 7.44 -11.28 0.76
CA TYR A 70 6.03 -11.53 0.49
C TYR A 70 5.16 -10.26 0.43
N VAL A 71 5.42 -9.30 1.32
CA VAL A 71 4.66 -8.04 1.37
C VAL A 71 5.01 -7.15 0.19
N ASP A 72 6.29 -7.12 -0.21
CA ASP A 72 6.74 -6.37 -1.37
C ASP A 72 6.04 -6.85 -2.65
N ILE A 73 5.91 -8.18 -2.82
CA ILE A 73 5.14 -8.78 -3.94
C ILE A 73 3.68 -8.36 -3.89
N GLY A 74 3.08 -8.33 -2.69
CA GLY A 74 1.70 -7.91 -2.48
C GLY A 74 1.46 -6.45 -2.86
N LEU A 75 2.44 -5.56 -2.63
CA LEU A 75 2.30 -4.12 -2.85
C LEU A 75 2.75 -3.66 -4.24
N ILE A 76 3.83 -4.22 -4.79
CA ILE A 76 4.52 -3.64 -5.97
C ILE A 76 3.65 -3.59 -7.24
N GLY A 77 2.65 -4.46 -7.35
CA GLY A 77 1.67 -4.41 -8.45
C GLY A 77 0.89 -3.09 -8.49
N PHE A 78 0.62 -2.49 -7.34
CA PHE A 78 -0.10 -1.23 -7.21
C PHE A 78 0.76 -0.01 -7.56
N TYR A 79 2.08 -0.09 -7.35
CA TYR A 79 3.02 0.99 -7.68
C TYR A 79 2.92 1.42 -9.15
N THR A 80 2.69 0.47 -10.06
CA THR A 80 2.53 0.75 -11.51
C THR A 80 1.36 1.68 -11.83
N TRP A 81 0.40 1.84 -10.91
CA TRP A 81 -0.78 2.70 -11.05
C TRP A 81 -0.63 4.06 -10.36
N PHE A 82 0.44 4.30 -9.61
CA PHE A 82 0.62 5.52 -8.82
C PHE A 82 0.52 6.78 -9.67
N HIS A 83 1.19 6.80 -10.83
CA HIS A 83 1.09 7.91 -11.78
C HIS A 83 -0.34 8.17 -12.26
N ALA A 84 -1.16 7.13 -12.42
CA ALA A 84 -2.56 7.28 -12.79
C ALA A 84 -3.36 7.88 -11.63
N TYR A 85 -3.07 7.48 -10.39
CA TYR A 85 -3.71 8.05 -9.20
C TYR A 85 -3.38 9.51 -9.02
N GLU A 86 -2.11 9.89 -9.13
CA GLU A 86 -1.66 11.27 -9.01
C GLU A 86 -2.38 12.19 -10.02
N LYS A 87 -2.50 11.72 -11.28
CA LYS A 87 -3.22 12.47 -12.32
C LYS A 87 -4.72 12.59 -12.08
N ILE A 88 -5.38 11.54 -11.63
CA ILE A 88 -6.84 11.54 -11.44
C ILE A 88 -7.24 12.28 -10.17
N GLY A 89 -6.48 12.06 -9.10
CA GLY A 89 -6.75 12.64 -7.80
C GLY A 89 -6.10 14.01 -7.61
N ASN A 90 -5.31 14.48 -8.58
CA ASN A 90 -4.56 15.73 -8.50
C ASN A 90 -3.82 15.89 -7.16
N PHE A 91 -2.98 14.90 -6.85
CA PHE A 91 -2.11 14.87 -5.66
C PHE A 91 -0.79 14.21 -6.01
N SER A 92 0.18 14.29 -5.10
CA SER A 92 1.46 13.60 -5.23
C SER A 92 1.58 12.57 -4.12
N ILE A 93 1.96 11.35 -4.49
CA ILE A 93 2.21 10.29 -3.51
C ILE A 93 3.51 10.57 -2.78
N GLU A 94 4.57 10.99 -3.48
CA GLU A 94 5.86 11.40 -2.90
C GLU A 94 5.69 12.49 -1.81
N ALA A 95 4.81 13.47 -2.05
CA ALA A 95 4.58 14.54 -1.07
C ALA A 95 3.82 14.07 0.17
N GLU A 96 3.03 12.99 0.05
CA GLU A 96 2.23 12.44 1.15
C GLU A 96 2.96 11.33 1.89
N CYS A 97 3.74 10.51 1.18
CA CYS A 97 4.48 9.33 1.65
C CYS A 97 5.85 9.27 0.94
N PRO A 98 6.88 9.99 1.45
CA PRO A 98 8.22 10.07 0.85
C PRO A 98 9.07 8.80 0.97
#